data_AF-A0A4Q4YRC3-F1
#
_entry.id   AF-A0A4Q4YRC3-F1
#
_cell.length_a   1.000
_cell.length_b   1.000
_cell.length_c   1.000
_cell.angle_alpha   90.00
_cell.angle_beta   90.00
_cell.angle_gamma   90.00
#
_symmetry.space_group_name_H-M   'P 1'
#
loop_
_entity.id
_entity.type
_entity.pdbx_description
1 polymer ?
#
loop_
_entity_poly.entity_id
_entity_poly.type
_entity_poly.pdbx_seq_one_letter_code
_entity_poly.pdbx_strand_id
1 'polypeptide(L)'
;MLRCDIGIALDSGAKPMFFGNHSFEEPLPTYLDQPLLFNVEKPMAPDSPRGSNMFLADIDDALVRTWRVLSRFCRLINRAAKSNHQMCTGIYLDTMASVVYRLIYMSFEVGSADEAMRLGLLAFSTSIFLQWKQLGRSYTQLASTYRDSLARIGPSHLPPPLLLWLFMAGVVSVFEAADIESLKPWLSANIDLNGIDLWSNMQGVLRTFMWIGLVHDQLGQRVFNSTLLEVRTRLLNVSP
;
A
#
# COMPACT_ATOMS: atom_id res chain seq x y z
N MET A 1 22.43 -2.13 -4.47
CA MET A 1 22.73 -1.50 -3.17
C MET A 1 21.48 -0.92 -2.50
N LEU A 2 20.73 -0.01 -3.14
CA LEU A 2 19.53 0.60 -2.54
C LEU A 2 18.48 -0.39 -2.00
N ARG A 3 18.11 -1.42 -2.77
CA ARG A 3 17.18 -2.46 -2.30
C ARG A 3 17.67 -3.17 -1.03
N CYS A 4 18.98 -3.44 -0.95
CA CYS A 4 19.57 -4.13 0.19
C CYS A 4 19.52 -3.25 1.44
N ASP A 5 19.90 -1.98 1.32
CA ASP A 5 19.87 -1.02 2.42
C ASP A 5 18.44 -0.83 2.97
N ILE A 6 17.50 -0.56 2.05
CA ILE A 6 16.07 -0.47 2.39
C ILE A 6 15.62 -1.70 3.15
N GLY A 7 15.85 -2.90 2.60
CA GLY A 7 15.27 -4.06 3.22
C GLY A 7 15.99 -4.53 4.49
N ILE A 8 17.26 -4.17 4.71
CA ILE A 8 17.89 -4.30 6.04
C ILE A 8 17.21 -3.36 7.04
N ALA A 9 16.95 -2.10 6.66
CA ALA A 9 16.23 -1.14 7.50
C ALA A 9 14.81 -1.62 7.86
N LEU A 10 14.09 -2.22 6.90
CA LEU A 10 12.75 -2.75 7.15
C LEU A 10 12.73 -4.03 8.00
N ASP A 11 13.77 -4.85 7.91
CA ASP A 11 13.90 -6.09 8.68
C ASP A 11 14.33 -5.83 10.13
N SER A 12 15.29 -4.92 10.32
CA SER A 12 15.87 -4.59 11.63
C SER A 12 15.19 -3.42 12.35
N GLY A 13 14.37 -2.63 11.65
CA GLY A 13 13.83 -1.37 12.13
C GLY A 13 14.88 -0.26 12.30
N ALA A 14 16.12 -0.49 11.87
CA ALA A 14 17.19 0.50 11.92
C ALA A 14 16.97 1.58 10.86
N LYS A 15 17.67 2.71 11.02
CA LYS A 15 17.73 3.72 9.96
C LYS A 15 18.58 3.20 8.80
N PRO A 16 18.17 3.47 7.54
CA PRO A 16 18.98 3.14 6.38
C PRO A 16 20.31 3.88 6.39
N MET A 17 21.33 3.29 5.75
CA MET A 17 22.65 3.92 5.61
C MET A 17 22.61 5.07 4.61
N PHE A 18 21.81 4.94 3.54
CA PHE A 18 21.65 6.01 2.56
C PHE A 18 20.62 7.03 3.04
N PHE A 19 20.89 8.31 2.76
CA PHE A 19 19.99 9.44 3.05
C PHE A 19 19.65 9.65 4.54
N GLY A 20 20.45 9.09 5.47
CA GLY A 20 20.18 9.11 6.92
C GLY A 20 20.71 10.31 7.69
N ASN A 21 21.65 11.06 7.12
CA ASN A 21 22.18 12.28 7.73
C ASN A 21 21.42 13.49 7.21
N HIS A 22 20.51 14.01 8.02
CA HIS A 22 19.77 15.26 7.77
C HIS A 22 20.67 16.52 7.77
N SER A 23 22.00 16.39 7.61
CA SER A 23 22.92 17.52 7.76
C SER A 23 24.06 17.63 6.74
N PHE A 24 24.38 16.65 5.88
CA PHE A 24 25.42 16.87 4.86
C PHE A 24 25.11 16.14 3.54
N GLU A 25 24.87 16.96 2.50
CA GLU A 25 25.10 16.76 1.06
C GLU A 25 24.27 15.79 0.21
N GLU A 26 23.54 14.80 0.75
CA GLU A 26 22.61 14.00 -0.07
C GLU A 26 21.14 14.36 0.19
N PRO A 27 20.54 15.27 -0.59
CA PRO A 27 19.10 15.48 -0.54
C PRO A 27 18.37 14.18 -0.91
N LEU A 28 17.36 13.82 -0.12
CA LEU A 28 16.39 12.77 -0.48
C LEU A 28 15.99 12.96 -1.95
N PRO A 29 15.98 11.90 -2.79
CA PRO A 29 15.73 12.06 -4.22
C PRO A 29 14.45 12.86 -4.44
N THR A 30 14.56 14.06 -5.01
CA THR A 30 13.42 14.97 -5.23
C THR A 30 12.30 14.18 -5.90
N TYR A 31 11.05 14.41 -5.51
CA TYR A 31 9.95 13.88 -6.30
C TYR A 31 10.13 14.39 -7.72
N LEU A 32 10.40 13.48 -8.67
CA LEU A 32 10.63 13.86 -10.06
C LEU A 32 9.44 14.69 -10.53
N ASP A 33 9.62 15.97 -10.82
CA ASP A 33 8.61 16.78 -11.48
C ASP A 33 8.54 16.31 -12.94
N GLN A 34 7.37 15.76 -13.28
CA GLN A 34 7.19 14.78 -14.35
C GLN A 34 6.88 15.29 -15.78
N PRO A 35 7.06 16.54 -16.25
CA PRO A 35 6.69 16.83 -17.65
C PRO A 35 7.61 16.16 -18.69
N LEU A 36 8.86 15.83 -18.35
CA LEU A 36 9.89 15.57 -19.37
C LEU A 36 10.20 14.09 -19.67
N LEU A 37 9.75 13.14 -18.84
CA LEU A 37 10.10 11.72 -19.02
C LEU A 37 8.95 10.86 -19.56
N PHE A 38 7.73 11.40 -19.58
CA PHE A 38 6.55 10.68 -20.01
C PHE A 38 6.04 11.33 -21.30
N ASN A 39 6.59 10.92 -22.45
CA ASN A 39 5.98 11.13 -23.78
C ASN A 39 4.66 10.34 -23.89
N VAL A 40 3.73 10.60 -22.98
CA VAL A 40 2.32 10.28 -23.13
C VAL A 40 1.70 11.59 -23.57
N GLU A 41 1.48 11.75 -24.87
CA GLU A 41 0.92 12.94 -25.56
C GLU A 41 -0.48 13.36 -25.09
N LYS A 42 -0.94 12.90 -23.92
CA LYS A 42 -2.23 13.31 -23.35
C LYS A 42 -2.02 13.75 -21.91
N PRO A 43 -2.26 15.03 -21.59
CA PRO A 43 -2.41 15.47 -20.22
C PRO A 43 -3.33 14.48 -19.52
N MET A 44 -2.85 13.90 -18.43
CA MET A 44 -3.67 13.03 -17.60
C MET A 44 -4.88 13.87 -17.19
N ALA A 45 -6.07 13.54 -17.69
CA ALA A 45 -7.28 14.23 -17.28
C ALA A 45 -7.33 14.21 -15.74
N PRO A 46 -7.62 15.35 -15.09
CA PRO A 46 -7.87 15.33 -13.66
C PRO A 46 -9.09 14.44 -13.45
N ASP A 47 -8.88 13.24 -12.94
CA ASP A 47 -9.99 12.41 -12.48
C ASP A 47 -10.76 13.20 -11.41
N SER A 48 -12.08 13.09 -11.47
CA SER A 48 -13.03 13.86 -10.66
C SER A 48 -12.58 14.00 -9.20
N PRO A 49 -12.76 15.17 -8.55
CA PRO A 49 -12.27 15.43 -7.18
C PRO A 49 -12.87 14.55 -6.07
N ARG A 50 -13.79 13.63 -6.39
CA ARG A 50 -14.79 13.14 -5.43
C ARG A 50 -14.44 11.87 -4.66
N GLY A 51 -13.38 11.14 -5.01
CA GLY A 51 -13.09 9.84 -4.36
C GLY A 51 -11.82 9.80 -3.51
N SER A 52 -10.70 10.30 -4.04
CA SER A 52 -9.36 9.98 -3.53
C SER A 52 -8.67 11.08 -2.73
N ASN A 53 -9.14 12.32 -2.81
CA ASN A 53 -8.51 13.46 -2.11
C ASN A 53 -9.28 13.89 -0.85
N MET A 54 -10.53 13.49 -0.70
CA MET A 54 -11.40 13.98 0.39
C MET A 54 -10.96 13.46 1.77
N PHE A 55 -10.30 12.30 1.83
CA PHE A 55 -9.79 11.73 3.08
C PHE A 55 -8.37 12.18 3.45
N LEU A 56 -7.72 12.96 2.59
CA LEU A 56 -6.33 13.42 2.78
C LEU A 56 -6.25 14.83 3.39
N ALA A 57 -7.39 15.43 3.76
CA ALA A 57 -7.43 16.80 4.27
C ALA A 57 -6.74 16.95 5.65
N ASP A 58 -6.82 15.92 6.49
CA ASP A 58 -6.27 15.90 7.85
C ASP A 58 -5.00 15.04 7.97
N ILE A 59 -4.33 14.79 6.85
CA ILE A 59 -3.14 13.95 6.75
C ILE A 59 -1.90 14.82 6.56
N ASP A 60 -0.77 14.41 7.13
CA ASP A 60 0.52 15.06 6.93
C ASP A 60 0.87 15.27 5.44
N ASP A 61 1.28 16.50 5.13
CA ASP A 61 1.59 16.96 3.77
C ASP A 61 2.67 16.12 3.07
N ALA A 62 3.69 15.65 3.80
CA ALA A 62 4.74 14.83 3.23
C ALA A 62 4.22 13.43 2.89
N LEU A 63 3.32 12.90 3.71
CA LEU A 63 2.63 11.65 3.45
C LEU A 63 1.71 11.75 2.22
N VAL A 64 0.96 12.85 2.11
CA VAL A 64 0.13 13.16 0.93
C VAL A 64 0.96 13.23 -0.35
N ARG A 65 2.13 13.91 -0.32
CA ARG A 65 3.04 13.94 -1.46
C ARG A 65 3.54 12.56 -1.85
N THR A 66 3.92 11.75 -0.87
CA THR A 66 4.37 10.37 -1.08
C THR A 66 3.28 9.50 -1.71
N TRP A 67 2.06 9.58 -1.17
CA TRP A 67 0.88 8.92 -1.71
C TRP A 67 0.66 9.26 -3.19
N ARG A 68 0.70 10.55 -3.55
CA ARG A 68 0.49 11.00 -4.94
C ARG A 68 1.52 10.42 -5.89
N VAL A 69 2.79 10.40 -5.50
CA VAL A 69 3.87 9.83 -6.33
C VAL A 69 3.67 8.34 -6.54
N LEU A 70 3.40 7.58 -5.46
CA LEU A 70 3.19 6.14 -5.56
C LEU A 70 1.92 5.79 -6.35
N SER A 71 0.84 6.57 -6.19
CA SER A 71 -0.40 6.40 -6.95
C SER A 71 -0.21 6.64 -8.46
N ARG A 72 0.55 7.68 -8.84
CA ARG A 72 0.93 7.91 -10.24
C ARG A 72 1.74 6.75 -10.80
N PHE A 73 2.71 6.26 -10.03
CA PHE A 73 3.53 5.11 -10.40
C PHE A 73 2.69 3.84 -10.61
N CYS A 74 1.76 3.51 -9.71
CA CYS A 74 0.86 2.37 -9.85
C CYS A 74 -0.02 2.47 -11.11
N ARG A 75 -0.54 3.66 -11.41
CA ARG A 75 -1.32 3.90 -12.63
C ARG A 75 -0.46 3.68 -13.89
N LEU A 76 0.80 4.10 -13.86
CA LEU A 76 1.73 3.88 -14.95
C LEU A 76 2.02 2.40 -15.18
N ILE A 77 2.32 1.63 -14.12
CA ILE A 77 2.53 0.17 -14.23
C ILE A 77 1.29 -0.50 -14.81
N ASN A 78 0.09 -0.18 -14.30
CA ASN A 78 -1.14 -0.77 -14.80
C ASN A 78 -1.41 -0.44 -16.28
N ARG A 79 -0.99 0.73 -16.77
CA ARG A 79 -1.09 1.09 -18.19
C ARG A 79 -0.06 0.33 -19.02
N ALA A 80 1.20 0.31 -18.58
CA ALA A 80 2.29 -0.39 -19.26
C ALA A 80 2.01 -1.89 -19.40
N ALA A 81 1.41 -2.50 -18.37
CA ALA A 81 0.97 -3.90 -18.40
C ALA A 81 -0.11 -4.16 -19.47
N LYS A 82 -0.99 -3.19 -19.77
CA LYS A 82 -2.00 -3.31 -20.83
C LYS A 82 -1.40 -3.14 -22.23
N SER A 83 -0.35 -2.34 -22.36
CA SER A 83 0.31 -2.04 -23.65
C SER A 83 1.57 -2.87 -23.90
N ASN A 84 1.84 -3.88 -23.06
CA ASN A 84 3.03 -4.73 -23.08
C ASN A 84 4.36 -3.95 -23.16
N HIS A 85 4.38 -2.73 -22.61
CA HIS A 85 5.55 -1.87 -22.60
C HIS A 85 6.38 -2.12 -21.34
N GLN A 86 7.70 -2.23 -21.50
CA GLN A 86 8.60 -2.30 -20.35
C GLN A 86 8.80 -0.91 -19.74
N MET A 87 8.69 -0.84 -18.42
CA MET A 87 8.96 0.39 -17.67
C MET A 87 10.47 0.64 -17.62
N CYS A 88 10.88 1.90 -17.77
CA CYS A 88 12.28 2.29 -17.61
C CYS A 88 12.77 1.97 -16.18
N THR A 89 13.86 1.21 -16.08
CA THR A 89 14.49 0.83 -14.81
C THR A 89 14.88 2.03 -13.96
N GLY A 90 15.27 3.15 -14.58
CA GLY A 90 15.57 4.41 -13.86
C GLY A 90 14.35 4.93 -13.10
N ILE A 91 13.20 5.04 -13.77
CA ILE A 91 11.94 5.49 -13.16
C ILE A 91 11.54 4.58 -11.99
N TYR A 92 11.72 3.27 -12.15
CA TYR A 92 11.46 2.31 -11.09
C TYR A 92 12.35 2.54 -9.85
N LEU A 93 13.67 2.66 -10.05
CA LEU A 93 14.63 2.82 -8.95
C LEU A 93 14.51 4.20 -8.28
N ASP A 94 14.28 5.26 -9.05
CA ASP A 94 14.10 6.61 -8.54
C ASP A 94 12.80 6.71 -7.73
N THR A 95 11.71 6.11 -8.22
CA THR A 95 10.46 6.05 -7.47
C THR A 95 10.63 5.25 -6.18
N MET A 96 11.29 4.08 -6.25
CA MET A 96 11.58 3.27 -5.07
C MET A 96 12.35 4.06 -4.02
N ALA A 97 13.48 4.67 -4.39
CA ALA A 97 14.31 5.41 -3.44
C ALA A 97 13.55 6.62 -2.86
N SER A 98 12.95 7.42 -3.73
CA SER A 98 12.23 8.64 -3.32
C SER A 98 11.02 8.36 -2.41
N VAL A 99 10.32 7.25 -2.60
CA VAL A 99 9.16 6.86 -1.78
C VAL A 99 9.61 6.16 -0.51
N VAL A 100 10.41 5.10 -0.63
CA VAL A 100 10.66 4.19 0.49
C VAL A 100 11.53 4.85 1.57
N TYR A 101 12.60 5.55 1.20
CA TYR A 101 13.42 6.24 2.21
C TYR A 101 12.62 7.29 2.97
N ARG A 102 11.78 8.07 2.28
CA ARG A 102 10.92 9.06 2.94
C ARG A 102 9.96 8.42 3.94
N LEU A 103 9.30 7.33 3.57
CA LEU A 103 8.39 6.61 4.46
C LEU A 103 9.11 6.02 5.68
N ILE A 104 10.36 5.57 5.53
CA ILE A 104 11.17 5.07 6.65
C ILE A 104 11.54 6.21 7.62
N TYR A 105 11.87 7.40 7.10
CA TYR A 105 12.24 8.55 7.95
C TYR A 105 11.06 9.29 8.56
N MET A 106 9.84 9.11 8.05
CA MET A 106 8.62 9.63 8.68
C MET A 106 8.29 8.87 9.96
N SER A 107 7.79 9.58 10.96
CA SER A 107 7.30 9.02 12.22
C SER A 107 6.06 9.78 12.65
N PHE A 108 5.00 9.07 13.00
CA PHE A 108 3.74 9.63 13.49
C PHE A 108 3.32 8.97 14.80
N GLU A 109 2.28 9.49 15.42
CA GLU A 109 1.74 8.93 16.67
C GLU A 109 1.17 7.53 16.42
N VAL A 110 1.47 6.58 17.31
CA VAL A 110 1.00 5.19 17.18
C VAL A 110 -0.53 5.14 17.28
N GLY A 111 -1.17 4.53 16.28
CA GLY A 111 -2.64 4.45 16.20
C GLY A 111 -3.30 5.64 15.52
N SER A 112 -2.52 6.66 15.11
CA SER A 112 -3.01 7.74 14.24
C SER A 112 -3.30 7.26 12.82
N ALA A 113 -4.12 8.03 12.09
CA ALA A 113 -4.38 7.83 10.68
C ALA A 113 -3.10 7.95 9.83
N ASP A 114 -2.25 8.93 10.13
CA ASP A 114 -0.98 9.13 9.45
C ASP A 114 -0.05 7.93 9.61
N GLU A 115 0.06 7.36 10.81
CA GLU A 115 0.92 6.21 11.05
C GLU A 115 0.42 4.96 10.33
N ALA A 116 -0.89 4.70 10.38
CA ALA A 116 -1.49 3.59 9.65
C ALA A 116 -1.27 3.72 8.14
N MET A 117 -1.41 4.92 7.59
CA MET A 117 -1.19 5.16 6.17
C MET A 117 0.28 5.10 5.79
N ARG A 118 1.20 5.62 6.62
CA ARG A 118 2.65 5.51 6.42
C ARG A 118 3.08 4.05 6.38
N LEU A 119 2.66 3.25 7.35
CA LEU A 119 2.96 1.82 7.41
C LEU A 119 2.32 1.05 6.25
N GLY A 120 1.09 1.40 5.86
CA GLY A 120 0.42 0.79 4.70
C GLY A 120 1.12 1.09 3.39
N LEU A 121 1.53 2.35 3.16
CA LEU A 121 2.33 2.73 2.00
C LEU A 121 3.69 2.03 1.99
N LEU A 122 4.33 1.91 3.16
CA LEU A 122 5.63 1.26 3.29
C LEU A 122 5.53 -0.23 2.98
N ALA A 123 4.58 -0.93 3.60
CA ALA A 123 4.28 -2.33 3.32
C ALA A 123 3.95 -2.53 1.84
N PHE A 124 3.03 -1.73 1.28
CA PHE A 124 2.68 -1.79 -0.15
C PHE A 124 3.89 -1.55 -1.07
N SER A 125 4.80 -0.66 -0.69
CA SER A 125 6.03 -0.42 -1.46
C SER A 125 6.94 -1.65 -1.48
N THR A 126 6.96 -2.48 -0.43
CA THR A 126 7.78 -3.70 -0.40
C THR A 126 7.33 -4.75 -1.44
N SER A 127 6.03 -4.91 -1.67
CA SER A 127 5.49 -5.87 -2.66
C SER A 127 5.82 -5.46 -4.09
N ILE A 128 5.93 -4.14 -4.34
CA ILE A 128 6.24 -3.59 -5.65
C ILE A 128 7.77 -3.57 -5.90
N PHE A 129 8.53 -3.08 -4.92
CA PHE A 129 9.92 -2.68 -5.14
C PHE A 129 10.96 -3.72 -4.74
N LEU A 130 10.65 -4.54 -3.74
CA LEU A 130 11.63 -5.47 -3.15
C LEU A 130 11.31 -6.90 -3.57
N GLN A 131 10.03 -7.29 -3.59
CA GLN A 131 9.57 -8.64 -3.95
C GLN A 131 10.21 -9.78 -3.11
N TRP A 132 10.88 -9.46 -2.00
CA TRP A 132 11.64 -10.43 -1.20
C TRP A 132 10.78 -11.49 -0.50
N LYS A 133 9.46 -11.27 -0.37
CA LYS A 133 8.55 -12.34 0.06
C LYS A 133 8.59 -13.54 -0.89
N GLN A 134 8.82 -13.31 -2.19
CA GLN A 134 9.03 -14.39 -3.16
C GLN A 134 10.35 -15.16 -2.92
N LEU A 135 11.28 -14.56 -2.17
CA LEU A 135 12.56 -15.15 -1.76
C LEU A 135 12.50 -15.71 -0.32
N GLY A 136 11.32 -15.80 0.29
CA GLY A 136 11.12 -16.39 1.62
C GLY A 136 11.54 -15.50 2.79
N ARG A 137 11.80 -14.20 2.58
CA ARG A 137 12.05 -13.27 3.68
C ARG A 137 10.75 -12.62 4.17
N SER A 138 10.56 -12.60 5.47
CA SER A 138 9.46 -11.92 6.16
C SER A 138 9.95 -10.65 6.84
N TYR A 139 9.23 -9.53 6.67
CA TYR A 139 9.50 -8.29 7.42
C TYR A 139 8.73 -8.31 8.74
N THR A 140 9.16 -9.13 9.70
CA THR A 140 8.40 -9.43 10.93
C THR A 140 8.12 -8.18 11.75
N GLN A 141 9.11 -7.29 11.91
CA GLN A 141 8.94 -6.04 12.64
C GLN A 141 7.93 -5.13 11.95
N LEU A 142 8.08 -4.88 10.64
CA LEU A 142 7.14 -4.07 9.87
C LEU A 142 5.71 -4.64 9.91
N ALA A 143 5.57 -5.96 9.76
CA ALA A 143 4.27 -6.65 9.85
C ALA A 143 3.63 -6.46 11.22
N SER A 144 4.40 -6.66 12.31
CA SER A 144 3.90 -6.51 13.68
C SER A 144 3.46 -5.07 13.98
N THR A 145 4.30 -4.09 13.70
CA THR A 145 3.99 -2.67 13.89
C THR A 145 2.78 -2.25 13.06
N TYR A 146 2.69 -2.73 11.81
CA TYR A 146 1.57 -2.40 10.94
C TYR A 146 0.25 -2.99 11.42
N ARG A 147 0.24 -4.28 11.77
CA ARG A 147 -0.93 -4.95 12.34
C ARG A 147 -1.40 -4.24 13.61
N ASP A 148 -0.48 -3.92 14.52
CA ASP A 148 -0.82 -3.27 15.78
C ASP A 148 -1.36 -1.85 15.55
N SER A 149 -0.85 -1.13 14.54
CA SER A 149 -1.40 0.17 14.14
C SER A 149 -2.82 0.04 13.58
N LEU A 150 -3.09 -0.96 12.74
CA LEU A 150 -4.44 -1.22 12.21
C LEU A 150 -5.42 -1.69 13.28
N ALA A 151 -4.95 -2.41 14.29
CA ALA A 151 -5.81 -2.82 15.41
C ALA A 151 -6.21 -1.65 16.31
N ARG A 152 -5.35 -0.62 16.40
CA ARG A 152 -5.58 0.57 17.23
C ARG A 152 -6.36 1.67 16.51
N ILE A 153 -6.37 1.67 15.18
CA ILE A 153 -7.12 2.68 14.43
C ILE A 153 -8.62 2.41 14.55
N GLY A 154 -9.32 3.32 15.23
CA GLY A 154 -10.77 3.22 15.38
C GLY A 154 -11.48 3.37 14.03
N PRO A 155 -12.68 2.77 13.86
CA PRO A 155 -13.47 2.84 12.63
C PRO A 155 -13.90 4.27 12.23
N SER A 156 -13.77 5.25 13.13
CA SER A 156 -14.08 6.67 12.90
C SER A 156 -12.95 7.48 12.27
N HIS A 157 -11.72 6.96 12.23
CA HIS A 157 -10.55 7.76 11.83
C HIS A 157 -10.27 7.74 10.33
N LEU A 158 -10.69 6.68 9.63
CA LEU A 158 -10.47 6.53 8.19
C LEU A 158 -11.73 6.00 7.51
N PRO A 159 -12.00 6.39 6.26
CA PRO A 159 -13.12 5.85 5.51
C PRO A 159 -13.00 4.33 5.32
N PRO A 160 -14.11 3.56 5.39
CA PRO A 160 -14.08 2.10 5.22
C PRO A 160 -13.37 1.60 3.94
N PRO A 161 -13.51 2.24 2.76
CA PRO A 161 -12.78 1.81 1.57
C PRO A 161 -11.26 1.94 1.69
N LEU A 162 -10.76 2.96 2.41
CA LEU A 162 -9.34 3.15 2.63
C LEU A 162 -8.80 2.16 3.65
N LEU A 163 -9.55 1.92 4.72
CA LEU A 163 -9.23 0.88 5.69
C LEU A 163 -9.12 -0.49 5.00
N LEU A 164 -10.07 -0.80 4.12
CA LEU A 164 -10.06 -2.02 3.33
C LEU A 164 -8.80 -2.11 2.44
N TRP A 165 -8.42 -0.99 1.82
CA TRP A 165 -7.17 -0.88 1.07
C TRP A 165 -5.93 -1.13 1.93
N LEU A 166 -5.85 -0.50 3.11
CA LEU A 166 -4.73 -0.66 4.03
C LEU A 166 -4.56 -2.12 4.45
N PHE A 167 -5.65 -2.77 4.85
CA PHE A 167 -5.63 -4.17 5.21
C PHE A 167 -5.10 -5.03 4.06
N MET A 168 -5.65 -4.87 2.85
CA MET A 168 -5.22 -5.64 1.69
C MET A 168 -3.78 -5.36 1.27
N ALA A 169 -3.30 -4.13 1.44
CA ALA A 169 -1.89 -3.79 1.25
C ALA A 169 -0.99 -4.59 2.22
N GLY A 170 -1.42 -4.79 3.47
CA GLY A 170 -0.71 -5.66 4.41
C GLY A 170 -0.69 -7.12 3.96
N VAL A 171 -1.85 -7.65 3.55
CA VAL A 171 -2.02 -9.03 3.06
C VAL A 171 -1.06 -9.36 1.91
N VAL A 172 -1.02 -8.50 0.89
CA VAL A 172 -0.22 -8.77 -0.31
C VAL A 172 1.27 -8.49 -0.14
N SER A 173 1.66 -7.89 0.99
CA SER A 173 3.02 -7.44 1.22
C SER A 173 3.72 -8.13 2.39
N VAL A 174 3.22 -7.95 3.62
CA VAL A 174 4.00 -8.23 4.84
C VAL A 174 3.31 -9.18 5.81
N PHE A 175 1.98 -9.30 5.76
CA PHE A 175 1.25 -10.17 6.68
C PHE A 175 1.43 -11.65 6.33
N GLU A 176 1.62 -12.43 7.37
CA GLU A 176 1.67 -13.89 7.30
C GLU A 176 0.31 -14.50 7.62
N ALA A 177 0.17 -15.81 7.43
CA ALA A 177 -1.11 -16.50 7.61
C ALA A 177 -1.75 -16.20 8.98
N ALA A 178 -0.96 -16.25 10.06
CA ALA A 178 -1.46 -15.95 11.41
C ALA A 178 -1.99 -14.51 11.56
N ASP A 179 -1.31 -13.52 10.96
CA ASP A 179 -1.77 -12.13 10.97
C ASP A 179 -3.09 -11.99 10.22
N ILE A 180 -3.19 -12.62 9.04
CA ILE A 180 -4.40 -12.61 8.21
C ILE A 180 -5.57 -13.22 8.97
N GLU A 181 -5.38 -14.40 9.58
CA GLU A 181 -6.42 -15.06 10.38
C GLU A 181 -6.92 -14.18 11.54
N SER A 182 -6.01 -13.47 12.23
CA SER A 182 -6.38 -12.59 13.35
C SER A 182 -7.23 -11.38 12.91
N LEU A 183 -7.05 -10.92 11.67
CA LEU A 183 -7.73 -9.74 11.12
C LEU A 183 -8.92 -10.08 10.21
N LYS A 184 -9.14 -11.35 9.87
CA LYS A 184 -10.28 -11.80 9.05
C LYS A 184 -11.66 -11.34 9.55
N PRO A 185 -11.98 -11.33 10.86
CA PRO A 185 -13.26 -10.82 11.33
C PRO A 185 -13.49 -9.36 10.95
N TRP A 186 -12.43 -8.56 11.04
CA TRP A 186 -12.44 -7.15 10.66
C TRP A 186 -12.62 -6.99 9.14
N LEU A 187 -11.94 -7.81 8.34
CA LEU A 187 -12.10 -7.81 6.88
C LEU A 187 -13.54 -8.16 6.49
N SER A 188 -14.11 -9.19 7.12
CA SER A 188 -15.49 -9.63 6.89
C SER A 188 -16.48 -8.48 7.13
N ALA A 189 -16.36 -7.81 8.29
CA ALA A 189 -17.21 -6.67 8.61
C ALA A 189 -17.09 -5.53 7.58
N ASN A 190 -15.89 -5.25 7.09
CA ASN A 190 -15.69 -4.20 6.09
C ASN A 190 -16.18 -4.61 4.69
N ILE A 191 -16.07 -5.89 4.30
CA ILE A 191 -16.67 -6.41 3.06
C ILE A 191 -18.18 -6.22 3.09
N ASP A 192 -18.83 -6.57 4.20
CA ASP A 192 -20.27 -6.43 4.38
C ASP A 192 -20.69 -4.95 4.37
N LEU A 193 -19.97 -4.07 5.09
CA LEU A 193 -20.24 -2.62 5.12
C LEU A 193 -20.11 -1.95 3.75
N ASN A 194 -19.25 -2.48 2.86
CA ASN A 194 -19.10 -1.97 1.51
C ASN A 194 -20.02 -2.69 0.49
N GLY A 195 -20.83 -3.66 0.93
CA GLY A 195 -21.70 -4.44 0.05
C GLY A 195 -20.95 -5.23 -1.03
N ILE A 196 -19.75 -5.72 -0.70
CA ILE A 196 -18.85 -6.38 -1.67
C ILE A 196 -19.12 -7.89 -1.66
N ASP A 197 -19.65 -8.39 -2.76
CA ASP A 197 -20.01 -9.80 -2.97
C ASP A 197 -19.12 -10.52 -3.99
N LEU A 198 -18.41 -9.75 -4.81
CA LEU A 198 -17.57 -10.21 -5.91
C LEU A 198 -16.17 -9.62 -5.82
N TRP A 199 -15.16 -10.41 -6.21
CA TRP A 199 -13.78 -9.93 -6.30
C TRP A 199 -13.63 -8.73 -7.23
N SER A 200 -14.40 -8.65 -8.32
CA SER A 200 -14.39 -7.49 -9.22
C SER A 200 -14.77 -6.18 -8.50
N ASN A 201 -15.71 -6.25 -7.54
CA ASN A 201 -16.17 -5.10 -6.77
C ASN A 201 -15.08 -4.68 -5.78
N MET A 202 -14.50 -5.66 -5.07
CA MET A 202 -13.33 -5.46 -4.20
C MET A 202 -12.17 -4.82 -4.97
N GLN A 203 -11.81 -5.40 -6.12
CA GLN A 203 -10.75 -4.89 -6.98
C GLN A 203 -11.05 -3.47 -7.47
N GLY A 204 -12.31 -3.17 -7.77
CA GLY A 204 -12.78 -1.82 -8.10
C GLY A 204 -12.42 -0.81 -7.01
N VAL A 205 -12.76 -1.14 -5.75
CA VAL A 205 -12.42 -0.33 -4.57
C VAL A 205 -10.91 -0.19 -4.40
N LEU A 206 -10.16 -1.29 -4.43
CA LEU A 206 -8.70 -1.23 -4.24
C LEU A 206 -8.01 -0.36 -5.31
N ARG A 207 -8.53 -0.37 -6.54
CA ARG A 207 -8.02 0.44 -7.66
C ARG A 207 -8.36 1.93 -7.56
N THR A 208 -9.34 2.36 -6.76
CA THR A 208 -9.57 3.81 -6.52
C THR A 208 -8.43 4.45 -5.74
N PHE A 209 -7.66 3.63 -5.00
CA PHE A 209 -6.46 4.02 -4.29
C PHE A 209 -5.21 3.61 -5.09
N MET A 210 -4.62 2.47 -4.76
CA MET A 210 -3.43 1.93 -5.39
C MET A 210 -3.53 0.42 -5.47
N TRP A 211 -3.58 -0.13 -6.68
CA TRP A 211 -3.58 -1.57 -6.83
C TRP A 211 -2.98 -1.95 -8.16
N ILE A 212 -1.96 -2.79 -8.16
CA ILE A 212 -1.33 -3.30 -9.38
C ILE A 212 -1.84 -4.71 -9.59
N GLY A 213 -2.77 -4.88 -10.54
CA GLY A 213 -3.46 -6.16 -10.71
C GLY A 213 -2.49 -7.31 -10.98
N LEU A 214 -1.50 -7.07 -11.85
CA LEU A 214 -0.47 -8.05 -12.20
C LEU A 214 0.35 -8.54 -10.99
N VAL A 215 0.52 -7.72 -9.95
CA VAL A 215 1.34 -8.05 -8.78
C VAL A 215 0.47 -8.61 -7.65
N HIS A 216 -0.72 -8.06 -7.45
CA HIS A 216 -1.48 -8.24 -6.21
C HIS A 216 -2.75 -9.10 -6.36
N ASP A 217 -3.29 -9.28 -7.57
CA ASP A 217 -4.60 -9.93 -7.75
C ASP A 217 -4.62 -11.38 -7.25
N GLN A 218 -3.60 -12.18 -7.55
CA GLN A 218 -3.60 -13.61 -7.22
C GLN A 218 -3.71 -13.86 -5.72
N LEU A 219 -2.92 -13.15 -4.91
CA LEU A 219 -2.93 -13.30 -3.46
C LEU A 219 -4.15 -12.60 -2.84
N GLY A 220 -4.48 -11.39 -3.31
CA GLY A 220 -5.63 -10.65 -2.81
C GLY A 220 -6.95 -11.40 -3.04
N GLN A 221 -7.15 -11.96 -4.23
CA GLN A 221 -8.35 -12.73 -4.56
C GLN A 221 -8.47 -14.00 -3.72
N ARG A 222 -7.35 -14.68 -3.44
CA ARG A 222 -7.34 -15.88 -2.60
C ARG A 222 -7.86 -15.58 -1.19
N VAL A 223 -7.39 -14.51 -0.56
CA VAL A 223 -7.81 -14.10 0.79
C VAL A 223 -9.24 -13.56 0.80
N PHE A 224 -9.65 -12.82 -0.22
CA PHE A 224 -11.03 -12.39 -0.38
C PHE A 224 -11.99 -13.60 -0.45
N ASN A 225 -11.69 -14.57 -1.32
CA ASN A 225 -12.53 -15.74 -1.52
C ASN A 225 -12.63 -16.61 -0.26
N SER A 226 -11.54 -16.80 0.49
CA SER A 226 -11.58 -17.56 1.75
C SER A 226 -12.42 -16.87 2.81
N THR A 227 -12.29 -15.54 2.93
CA THR A 227 -13.07 -14.74 3.88
C THR A 227 -14.56 -14.77 3.55
N LEU A 228 -14.94 -14.60 2.28
CA LEU A 228 -16.33 -14.64 1.84
C LEU A 228 -16.97 -16.02 2.06
N LEU A 229 -16.22 -17.10 1.86
CA LEU A 229 -16.68 -18.47 2.13
C LEU A 229 -17.01 -18.66 3.62
N GLU A 230 -16.18 -18.16 4.51
CA GLU A 230 -16.41 -18.23 5.96
C GLU A 230 -17.65 -17.44 6.37
N VAL A 231 -17.85 -16.22 5.84
CA VAL A 231 -19.04 -15.40 6.09
C VAL A 231 -20.30 -16.15 5.66
N ARG A 232 -20.32 -16.72 4.46
CA ARG A 232 -21.46 -17.49 3.95
C ARG A 232 -21.74 -18.73 4.79
N THR A 233 -20.71 -19.44 5.22
CA THR A 233 -20.85 -20.64 6.06
C THR A 233 -21.44 -20.29 7.43
N ARG A 234 -21.04 -19.16 8.01
CA ARG A 234 -21.61 -18.67 9.28
C ARG A 234 -23.09 -18.30 9.14
N LEU A 235 -23.49 -17.65 8.06
CA LEU A 235 -24.90 -17.31 7.81
C LEU A 235 -25.79 -18.54 7.65
N LEU A 236 -25.30 -19.58 6.97
CA LEU A 236 -26.02 -20.84 6.79
C LEU A 236 -26.20 -21.62 8.11
N ASN A 237 -25.24 -21.52 9.03
CA ASN A 237 -25.29 -22.20 10.33
C ASN A 237 -26.12 -21.46 11.40
N VAL A 238 -26.60 -20.25 11.10
CA VAL A 238 -27.40 -19.40 12.03
C VAL A 238 -28.88 -19.34 11.62
N SER A 239 -29.26 -19.94 10.50
CA SER A 239 -30.67 -20.04 10.09
C SER A 239 -31.33 -21.27 10.76
N PRO A 240 -32.37 -21.09 11.59
CA PRO A 240 -33.10 -22.19 12.24
C PRO A 240 -33.92 -23.03 11.25
#